data_AF-A0A5M8NYE2-F1
#
_entry.id   AF-A0A5M8NYE2-F1
#
_cell.length_a   1.000
_cell.length_b   1.000
_cell.length_c   1.000
_cell.angle_alpha   90.00
_cell.angle_beta   90.00
_cell.angle_gamma   90.00
#
_symmetry.space_group_name_H-M   'P 1'
#
loop_
_entity.id
_entity.type
_entity.pdbx_description
1 polymer ?
#
loop_
_entity_poly.entity_id
_entity_poly.type
_entity_poly.pdbx_seq_one_letter_code
_entity_poly.pdbx_strand_id
1 'polypeptide(L)'
;MNIIFIFAPKNDEALQGLSSSEYRRITIGIKFAKRNPRLDWQIIYCVAINVGKTASELSVLLGVSKSRIYRIIQSYNKDGKDWRVSKQWGGRREARTLMSLEEEGQLLKEVETEALSGRILIHRDIKGKVESKVGRQVSDDYVWDLFKRHHWKKKVPRGSHPKSNEGARQEYKKNSRS
;
A
#
# COMPACT_ATOMS: atom_id res chain seq x y z
N MET A 1 16.68 -11.34 14.67
CA MET A 1 17.87 -11.94 14.06
C MET A 1 17.96 -13.36 14.60
N ASN A 2 17.57 -14.35 13.79
CA ASN A 2 17.99 -15.75 13.89
C ASN A 2 17.48 -16.45 12.62
N ILE A 3 18.42 -16.76 11.75
CA ILE A 3 18.23 -17.50 10.51
C ILE A 3 18.35 -18.98 10.88
N ILE A 4 17.32 -19.77 10.62
CA ILE A 4 17.43 -21.23 10.65
C ILE A 4 17.25 -21.71 9.20
N PHE A 5 18.34 -22.23 8.65
CA PHE A 5 18.43 -22.94 7.39
C PHE A 5 17.74 -24.29 7.52
N ILE A 6 16.97 -24.70 6.51
CA ILE A 6 16.66 -26.12 6.29
C ILE A 6 17.31 -26.54 4.97
N PHE A 7 18.27 -27.44 5.12
CA PHE A 7 19.02 -28.12 4.09
C PHE A 7 18.08 -29.01 3.27
N ALA A 8 18.12 -28.90 1.94
CA ALA A 8 17.51 -29.89 1.06
C ALA A 8 18.34 -31.18 1.11
N PRO A 9 17.74 -32.37 1.23
CA PRO A 9 18.47 -33.61 1.07
C PRO A 9 18.94 -33.73 -0.39
N LYS A 10 20.27 -33.75 -0.59
CA LYS A 10 20.88 -34.39 -1.74
C LYS A 10 20.58 -35.88 -1.62
N ASN A 11 19.64 -36.39 -2.41
CA ASN A 11 19.60 -37.73 -2.99
C ASN A 11 18.23 -37.90 -3.68
N ASP A 12 18.22 -38.11 -4.99
CA ASP A 12 17.05 -38.26 -5.86
C ASP A 12 16.21 -39.53 -5.61
N GLU A 13 16.46 -40.26 -4.51
CA GLU A 13 15.76 -41.51 -4.17
C GLU A 13 14.44 -41.29 -3.41
N ALA A 14 14.23 -40.12 -2.78
CA ALA A 14 13.05 -39.86 -1.95
C ALA A 14 11.75 -39.56 -2.73
N LEU A 15 11.80 -39.51 -4.06
CA LEU A 15 10.66 -39.19 -4.93
C LEU A 15 10.04 -40.41 -5.63
N GLN A 16 10.65 -41.60 -5.51
CA GLN A 16 10.19 -42.81 -6.22
C GLN A 16 9.01 -43.55 -5.56
N GLY A 17 8.34 -42.98 -4.56
CA GLY A 17 7.27 -43.69 -3.82
C GLY A 17 5.99 -42.90 -3.54
N LEU A 18 5.88 -41.64 -3.99
CA LEU A 18 4.74 -40.79 -3.64
C LEU A 18 3.56 -41.02 -4.62
N SER A 19 2.38 -41.28 -4.06
CA SER A 19 1.14 -41.35 -4.84
C SER A 19 0.84 -40.00 -5.50
N SER A 20 0.22 -40.01 -6.69
CA SER A 20 -0.20 -38.80 -7.41
C SER A 20 -1.07 -37.84 -6.56
N SER A 21 -1.74 -38.35 -5.53
CA SER A 21 -2.50 -37.55 -4.56
C SER A 21 -1.60 -36.80 -3.55
N GLU A 22 -0.47 -37.36 -3.17
CA GLU A 22 0.48 -36.77 -2.21
C GLU A 22 1.32 -35.69 -2.88
N TYR A 23 1.75 -35.91 -4.12
CA TYR A 23 2.33 -34.87 -4.98
C TYR A 23 1.41 -33.65 -5.09
N ARG A 24 0.12 -33.87 -5.36
CA ARG A 24 -0.88 -32.79 -5.44
C ARG A 24 -1.06 -32.04 -4.12
N ARG A 25 -0.99 -32.72 -2.96
CA ARG A 25 -1.10 -32.05 -1.63
C ARG A 25 0.09 -31.13 -1.36
N ILE A 26 1.31 -31.53 -1.74
CA ILE A 26 2.52 -30.69 -1.61
C ILE A 26 2.42 -29.48 -2.55
N THR A 27 1.99 -29.68 -3.80
CA THR A 27 1.78 -28.58 -4.77
C THR A 27 0.70 -27.59 -4.34
N ILE A 28 -0.39 -28.07 -3.73
CA ILE A 28 -1.49 -27.23 -3.21
C ILE A 28 -1.08 -26.49 -1.92
N GLY A 29 -0.20 -27.06 -1.09
CA GLY A 29 0.35 -26.40 0.11
C GLY A 29 1.24 -25.18 -0.19
N ILE A 30 1.79 -25.09 -1.41
CA ILE A 30 2.55 -23.95 -1.92
C ILE A 30 1.63 -22.87 -2.53
N LYS A 31 0.30 -22.95 -2.30
CA LYS A 31 -0.62 -21.89 -2.72
C LYS A 31 -0.32 -20.56 -2.02
N PHE A 32 0.42 -19.74 -2.76
CA PHE A 32 0.39 -18.29 -2.80
C PHE A 32 0.83 -17.56 -1.52
N ALA A 33 2.04 -17.87 -1.05
CA ALA A 33 2.85 -16.83 -0.44
C ALA A 33 3.03 -15.68 -1.46
N LYS A 34 2.93 -14.44 -0.97
CA LYS A 34 3.02 -13.17 -1.72
C LYS A 34 3.97 -13.22 -2.93
N ARG A 35 3.56 -12.54 -4.02
CA ARG A 35 4.29 -12.39 -5.30
C ARG A 35 5.82 -12.27 -5.08
N ASN A 36 6.55 -13.36 -5.33
CA ASN A 36 7.98 -13.46 -5.02
C ASN A 36 8.84 -12.90 -6.17
N PRO A 37 9.58 -11.79 -5.98
CA PRO A 37 10.41 -11.19 -7.03
C PRO A 37 11.50 -12.13 -7.56
N ARG A 38 11.98 -13.08 -6.74
CA ARG A 38 13.03 -14.04 -7.10
C ARG A 38 12.55 -15.06 -8.12
N LEU A 39 11.32 -15.55 -7.98
CA LEU A 39 10.73 -16.55 -8.87
C LEU A 39 10.55 -16.03 -10.31
N ASP A 40 10.23 -14.76 -10.45
CA ASP A 40 10.01 -14.18 -11.76
C ASP A 40 11.31 -13.92 -12.52
N TRP A 41 12.42 -13.64 -11.83
CA TRP A 41 13.76 -13.64 -12.45
C TRP A 41 14.19 -15.04 -12.87
N GLN A 42 13.85 -16.08 -12.08
CA GLN A 42 14.06 -17.47 -12.48
C GLN A 42 13.26 -17.82 -13.74
N ILE A 43 12.02 -17.33 -13.88
CA ILE A 43 11.22 -17.49 -15.11
C ILE A 43 11.93 -16.86 -16.32
N ILE A 44 12.41 -15.63 -16.20
CA ILE A 44 13.12 -14.92 -17.29
C ILE A 44 14.39 -15.69 -17.69
N TYR A 45 15.19 -16.09 -16.70
CA TYR A 45 16.42 -16.84 -16.91
C TYR A 45 16.17 -18.20 -17.56
N CYS A 46 15.17 -18.95 -17.09
CA CYS A 46 14.81 -20.24 -17.68
C CYS A 46 14.31 -20.12 -19.12
N VAL A 47 13.57 -19.06 -19.46
CA VAL A 47 13.17 -18.79 -20.84
C VAL A 47 14.38 -18.45 -21.72
N ALA A 48 15.33 -17.66 -21.19
CA ALA A 48 16.53 -17.26 -21.95
C ALA A 48 17.48 -18.45 -22.26
N ILE A 49 17.60 -19.40 -21.33
CA ILE A 49 18.49 -20.57 -21.50
C ILE A 49 17.86 -21.68 -22.32
N ASN A 50 16.55 -21.89 -22.18
CA ASN A 50 15.85 -22.98 -22.85
C ASN A 50 15.21 -22.50 -24.16
N VAL A 51 16.03 -22.07 -25.10
CA VAL A 51 15.57 -21.62 -26.42
C VAL A 51 14.84 -22.77 -27.13
N GLY A 52 13.60 -22.53 -27.56
CA GLY A 52 12.76 -23.51 -28.25
C GLY A 52 11.81 -24.32 -27.36
N LYS A 53 11.93 -24.26 -26.03
CA LYS A 53 10.94 -24.92 -25.14
C LYS A 53 9.63 -24.15 -25.10
N THR A 54 8.53 -24.90 -25.02
CA THR A 54 7.20 -24.30 -24.95
C THR A 54 6.90 -23.79 -23.54
N ALA A 55 6.02 -22.80 -23.43
CA ALA A 55 5.55 -22.32 -22.12
C ALA A 55 4.85 -23.43 -21.31
N SER A 56 4.40 -24.51 -21.95
CA SER A 56 3.82 -25.68 -21.28
C SER A 56 4.86 -26.47 -20.52
N GLU A 57 6.01 -26.73 -21.14
CA GLU A 57 7.12 -27.46 -20.52
C GLU A 57 7.73 -26.64 -19.38
N LEU A 58 7.92 -25.33 -19.61
CA LEU A 58 8.43 -24.42 -18.59
C LEU A 58 7.47 -24.28 -17.40
N SER A 59 6.16 -24.39 -17.65
CA SER A 59 5.12 -24.36 -16.61
C SER A 59 5.26 -25.55 -15.66
N VAL A 60 5.50 -26.74 -16.19
CA VAL A 60 5.74 -27.96 -15.40
C VAL A 60 7.06 -27.84 -14.63
N LEU A 61 8.13 -27.40 -15.30
CA LEU A 61 9.47 -27.27 -14.70
C LEU A 61 9.51 -26.28 -13.53
N LEU A 62 8.84 -25.12 -13.67
CA LEU A 62 8.91 -24.02 -12.70
C LEU A 62 7.76 -24.03 -11.69
N GLY A 63 6.78 -24.93 -11.83
CA GLY A 63 5.59 -24.97 -10.97
C GLY A 63 4.73 -23.69 -11.06
N VAL A 64 4.75 -22.99 -12.19
CA VAL A 64 3.98 -21.75 -12.42
C VAL A 64 3.04 -21.90 -13.60
N SER A 65 1.92 -21.17 -13.60
CA SER A 65 0.98 -21.24 -14.73
C SER A 65 1.56 -20.63 -16.02
N LYS A 66 1.18 -21.19 -17.18
CA LYS A 66 1.53 -20.65 -18.51
C LYS A 66 1.24 -19.15 -18.62
N SER A 67 0.06 -18.72 -18.13
CA SER A 67 -0.36 -17.32 -18.15
C SER A 67 0.56 -16.40 -17.33
N ARG A 68 1.16 -16.91 -16.24
CA ARG A 68 2.12 -16.14 -15.44
C ARG A 68 3.43 -15.96 -16.20
N ILE A 69 3.93 -17.02 -16.85
CA ILE A 69 5.13 -16.96 -17.69
C ILE A 69 4.94 -15.90 -18.78
N TYR A 70 3.88 -16.01 -19.58
CA TYR A 70 3.60 -15.04 -20.65
C TYR A 70 3.51 -13.61 -20.13
N ARG A 71 2.80 -13.38 -19.02
CA ARG A 71 2.64 -12.04 -18.44
C ARG A 71 3.97 -11.43 -18.00
N ILE A 72 4.87 -12.24 -17.44
CA ILE A 72 6.19 -11.79 -16.98
C ILE A 72 7.06 -11.46 -18.19
N ILE A 73 7.18 -12.36 -19.15
CA ILE A 73 7.98 -12.17 -20.35
C ILE A 73 7.48 -10.97 -21.17
N GLN A 74 6.16 -10.84 -21.35
CA GLN A 74 5.58 -9.68 -22.03
C GLN A 74 5.89 -8.36 -21.31
N SER A 75 5.81 -8.35 -19.97
CA SER A 75 6.14 -7.14 -19.20
C SER A 75 7.63 -6.81 -19.31
N TYR A 76 8.50 -7.81 -19.22
CA TYR A 76 9.95 -7.65 -19.34
C TYR A 76 10.35 -7.16 -20.74
N ASN A 77 9.76 -7.72 -21.79
CA ASN A 77 10.05 -7.32 -23.17
C ASN A 77 9.57 -5.89 -23.47
N LYS A 78 8.51 -5.43 -22.79
CA LYS A 78 7.99 -4.07 -22.96
C LYS A 78 8.80 -3.03 -22.19
N ASP A 79 9.06 -3.28 -20.91
CA ASP A 79 9.57 -2.27 -19.98
C ASP A 79 11.02 -2.56 -19.53
N GLY A 80 11.66 -3.59 -20.10
CA GLY A 80 13.07 -3.95 -19.83
C GLY A 80 13.33 -4.39 -18.40
N LYS A 81 14.54 -4.13 -17.90
CA LYS A 81 14.97 -4.46 -16.52
C LYS A 81 14.09 -3.79 -15.45
N ASP A 82 13.49 -2.65 -15.79
CA ASP A 82 12.69 -1.82 -14.90
C ASP A 82 11.18 -2.16 -14.91
N TRP A 83 10.75 -3.19 -15.65
CA TRP A 83 9.35 -3.67 -15.71
C TRP A 83 8.69 -3.97 -14.36
N ARG A 84 9.54 -4.16 -13.35
CA ARG A 84 9.18 -4.38 -11.95
C ARG A 84 9.02 -3.10 -11.17
N VAL A 85 9.89 -2.13 -11.44
CA VAL A 85 9.88 -0.80 -10.82
C VAL A 85 8.69 0.00 -11.36
N SER A 86 8.35 -0.18 -12.64
CA SER A 86 7.21 0.48 -13.30
C SER A 86 5.85 0.09 -12.70
N LYS A 87 5.71 -1.09 -12.10
CA LYS A 87 4.46 -1.55 -11.48
C LYS A 87 4.36 -1.11 -10.04
N GLN A 88 4.13 0.18 -9.82
CA GLN A 88 3.60 0.65 -8.55
C GLN A 88 2.16 0.11 -8.39
N TRP A 89 2.02 -0.92 -7.56
CA TRP A 89 0.73 -1.47 -7.18
C TRP A 89 0.21 -0.75 -5.94
N GLY A 90 -1.03 -0.26 -6.03
CA GLY A 90 -1.61 0.64 -5.04
C GLY A 90 -1.21 2.10 -5.24
N GLY A 91 -1.54 2.95 -4.28
CA GLY A 91 -1.17 4.36 -4.27
C GLY A 91 -2.06 5.27 -5.11
N ARG A 92 -1.79 6.58 -4.97
CA ARG A 92 -2.43 7.64 -5.75
C ARG A 92 -1.96 7.54 -7.20
N ARG A 93 -2.90 7.47 -8.13
CA ARG A 93 -2.59 7.49 -9.56
C ARG A 93 -2.97 8.86 -10.11
N GLU A 94 -2.00 9.62 -10.59
CA GLU A 94 -2.21 10.96 -11.15
C GLU A 94 -3.31 10.98 -12.23
N ALA A 95 -3.35 9.96 -13.09
CA ALA A 95 -4.39 9.82 -14.11
C ALA A 95 -5.84 9.65 -13.56
N ARG A 96 -6.02 9.32 -12.28
CA ARG A 96 -7.34 9.14 -11.65
C ARG A 96 -7.63 10.17 -10.55
N THR A 97 -6.79 11.19 -10.40
CA THR A 97 -6.94 12.18 -9.33
C THR A 97 -7.77 13.38 -9.79
N LEU A 98 -8.56 13.92 -8.86
CA LEU A 98 -9.41 15.11 -9.10
C LEU A 98 -8.61 16.39 -9.27
N MET A 99 -7.50 16.49 -8.54
CA MET A 99 -6.59 17.64 -8.50
C MET A 99 -5.15 17.12 -8.39
N SER A 100 -4.16 17.95 -8.69
CA SER A 100 -2.76 17.65 -8.37
C SER A 100 -2.50 17.79 -6.86
N LEU A 101 -1.35 17.27 -6.37
CA LEU A 101 -0.96 17.47 -4.96
C LEU A 101 -0.73 18.95 -4.64
N GLU A 102 -0.21 19.71 -5.60
CA GLU A 102 0.05 21.14 -5.48
C GLU A 102 -1.25 21.93 -5.39
N GLU A 103 -2.22 21.63 -6.25
CA GLU A 103 -3.56 22.24 -6.23
C GLU A 103 -4.29 21.97 -4.91
N GLU A 104 -4.25 20.73 -4.41
CA GLU A 104 -4.80 20.38 -3.10
C GLU A 104 -4.13 21.22 -1.99
N GLY A 105 -2.80 21.36 -2.04
CA GLY A 105 -2.04 22.16 -1.07
C GLY A 105 -2.37 23.66 -1.12
N GLN A 106 -2.56 24.20 -2.32
CA GLN A 106 -2.95 25.61 -2.50
C GLN A 106 -4.36 25.89 -1.98
N LEU A 107 -5.31 24.98 -2.26
CA LEU A 107 -6.66 25.06 -1.68
C LEU A 107 -6.63 25.02 -0.15
N LEU A 108 -5.82 24.16 0.46
CA LEU A 108 -5.72 24.09 1.91
C LEU A 108 -5.09 25.34 2.53
N LYS A 109 -4.10 25.96 1.85
CA LYS A 109 -3.55 27.25 2.28
C LYS A 109 -4.60 28.37 2.25
N GLU A 110 -5.45 28.42 1.23
CA GLU A 110 -6.57 29.36 1.16
C GLU A 110 -7.58 29.13 2.31
N VAL A 111 -7.85 27.86 2.64
CA VAL A 111 -8.70 27.51 3.78
C VAL A 111 -8.04 27.93 5.11
N GLU A 112 -6.73 27.77 5.24
CA GLU A 112 -5.97 28.18 6.42
C GLU A 112 -5.97 29.71 6.61
N THR A 113 -5.75 30.49 5.56
CA THR A 113 -5.79 31.96 5.65
C THR A 113 -7.17 32.48 6.04
N GLU A 114 -8.24 31.87 5.52
CA GLU A 114 -9.61 32.19 5.93
C GLU A 114 -9.90 31.79 7.37
N ALA A 115 -9.40 30.63 7.82
CA ALA A 115 -9.55 30.21 9.22
C ALA A 115 -8.83 31.18 10.17
N LEU A 116 -7.64 31.66 9.78
CA LEU A 116 -6.87 32.66 10.53
C LEU A 116 -7.59 34.02 10.59
N SER A 117 -8.43 34.35 9.61
CA SER A 117 -9.28 35.56 9.63
C SER A 117 -10.43 35.49 10.65
N GLY A 118 -10.51 34.42 11.46
CA GLY A 118 -11.52 34.24 12.50
C GLY A 118 -12.80 33.54 12.02
N ARG A 119 -12.83 33.04 10.78
CA ARG A 119 -13.96 32.25 10.27
C ARG A 119 -13.84 30.80 10.71
N ILE A 120 -14.91 30.27 11.31
CA ILE A 120 -15.01 28.84 11.64
C ILE A 120 -15.45 28.11 10.36
N LEU A 121 -14.53 27.39 9.73
CA LEU A 121 -14.81 26.59 8.54
C LEU A 121 -15.22 25.18 8.93
N ILE A 122 -16.36 24.73 8.42
CA ILE A 122 -16.89 23.39 8.62
C ILE A 122 -16.49 22.53 7.42
N HIS A 123 -16.47 21.21 7.59
CA HIS A 123 -16.22 20.25 6.52
C HIS A 123 -17.02 20.53 5.24
N ARG A 124 -18.29 20.95 5.35
CA ARG A 124 -19.15 21.28 4.21
C ARG A 124 -18.65 22.46 3.39
N ASP A 125 -18.06 23.47 4.05
CA ASP A 125 -17.51 24.65 3.36
C ASP A 125 -16.28 24.26 2.55
N ILE A 126 -15.44 23.40 3.13
CA ILE A 126 -14.24 22.90 2.44
C ILE A 126 -14.64 22.00 1.28
N LYS A 127 -15.64 21.13 1.47
CA LYS A 127 -16.21 20.30 0.39
C LYS A 127 -16.73 21.19 -0.75
N GLY A 128 -17.49 22.23 -0.46
CA GLY A 128 -18.00 23.16 -1.46
C GLY A 128 -16.88 23.85 -2.26
N LYS A 129 -15.79 24.26 -1.60
CA LYS A 129 -14.62 24.82 -2.31
C LYS A 129 -13.93 23.82 -3.22
N VAL A 130 -13.79 22.57 -2.77
CA VAL A 130 -13.25 21.48 -3.58
C VAL A 130 -14.15 21.24 -4.80
N GLU A 131 -15.45 21.14 -4.62
CA GLU A 131 -16.41 20.94 -5.70
C GLU A 131 -16.40 22.09 -6.71
N SER A 132 -16.27 23.34 -6.25
CA SER A 132 -16.13 24.52 -7.11
C SER A 132 -14.84 24.51 -7.95
N LYS A 133 -13.71 24.06 -7.40
CA LYS A 133 -12.45 23.95 -8.17
C LYS A 133 -12.47 22.78 -9.16
N VAL A 134 -13.04 21.64 -8.76
CA VAL A 134 -13.08 20.42 -9.59
C VAL A 134 -14.22 20.48 -10.63
N GLY A 135 -15.24 21.30 -10.40
CA GLY A 135 -16.41 21.43 -11.29
C GLY A 135 -17.40 20.26 -11.22
N ARG A 136 -17.32 19.42 -10.17
CA ARG A 136 -18.25 18.32 -9.94
C ARG A 136 -18.40 18.01 -8.45
N GLN A 137 -19.47 17.29 -8.12
CA GLN A 137 -19.66 16.78 -6.77
C GLN A 137 -18.60 15.76 -6.38
N VAL A 138 -18.21 15.80 -5.11
CA VAL A 138 -17.13 15.00 -4.54
C VAL A 138 -17.65 14.22 -3.33
N SER A 139 -17.10 13.03 -3.08
CA SER A 139 -17.47 12.24 -1.90
C SER A 139 -16.87 12.83 -0.62
N ASP A 140 -17.55 12.61 0.51
CA ASP A 140 -17.03 13.04 1.81
C ASP A 140 -15.68 12.36 2.13
N ASP A 141 -15.53 11.09 1.73
CA ASP A 141 -14.28 10.34 1.86
C ASP A 141 -13.11 11.00 1.14
N TYR A 142 -13.33 11.60 -0.03
CA TYR A 142 -12.25 12.29 -0.74
C TYR A 142 -11.72 13.48 0.07
N VAL A 143 -12.62 14.24 0.72
CA VAL A 143 -12.26 15.38 1.55
C VAL A 143 -11.49 14.91 2.81
N TRP A 144 -11.92 13.81 3.41
CA TRP A 144 -11.19 13.21 4.54
C TRP A 144 -9.81 12.68 4.14
N ASP A 145 -9.71 12.02 2.98
CA ASP A 145 -8.43 11.57 2.44
C ASP A 145 -7.53 12.78 2.10
N LEU A 146 -8.09 13.87 1.60
CA LEU A 146 -7.36 15.11 1.34
C LEU A 146 -6.73 15.65 2.64
N PHE A 147 -7.49 15.73 3.74
CA PHE A 147 -6.92 16.14 5.03
C PHE A 147 -5.84 15.18 5.52
N LYS A 148 -6.08 13.87 5.40
CA LYS A 148 -5.12 12.85 5.83
C LYS A 148 -3.81 12.93 5.04
N ARG A 149 -3.88 13.18 3.73
CA ARG A 149 -2.73 13.34 2.84
C ARG A 149 -1.88 14.54 3.20
N HIS A 150 -2.50 15.66 3.53
CA HIS A 150 -1.81 16.90 3.92
C HIS A 150 -1.51 17.00 5.42
N HIS A 151 -1.55 15.85 6.12
CA HIS A 151 -1.25 15.74 7.55
C HIS A 151 -2.10 16.66 8.45
N TRP A 152 -3.28 17.06 7.99
CA TRP A 152 -4.21 17.83 8.79
C TRP A 152 -4.83 16.95 9.88
N LYS A 153 -4.57 17.33 11.13
CA LYS A 153 -5.05 16.63 12.31
C LYS A 153 -6.14 17.43 12.97
N LYS A 154 -7.28 16.79 13.24
CA LYS A 154 -8.30 17.33 14.14
C LYS A 154 -7.68 17.52 15.53
N LYS A 155 -7.41 18.76 15.92
CA LYS A 155 -6.97 19.11 17.26
C LYS A 155 -8.20 19.12 18.16
N VAL A 156 -8.39 18.06 18.93
CA VAL A 156 -9.38 18.03 20.01
C VAL A 156 -8.79 18.77 21.21
N PRO A 157 -9.51 19.72 21.85
CA PRO A 157 -9.06 20.33 23.08
C PRO A 157 -8.75 19.24 24.11
N ARG A 158 -7.58 19.32 24.74
CA ARG A 158 -7.25 18.39 25.82
C ARG A 158 -8.15 18.69 27.02
N GLY A 159 -8.75 17.65 27.61
CA GLY A 159 -9.62 17.79 28.78
C GLY A 159 -8.91 18.34 30.03
N SER A 160 -7.58 18.27 30.09
CA SER A 160 -6.79 18.91 31.15
C SER A 160 -5.46 19.45 30.62
N HIS A 161 -4.96 20.49 31.27
CA HIS A 161 -3.68 21.12 30.93
C HIS A 161 -2.53 20.25 31.45
N PRO A 162 -1.43 20.03 30.68
CA PRO A 162 -0.32 19.18 31.09
C PRO A 162 0.39 19.62 32.40
N LYS A 163 0.38 20.93 32.67
CA LYS A 163 0.90 21.54 33.90
C LYS A 163 -0.19 21.76 34.97
N SER A 164 -1.33 21.11 34.85
CA SER A 164 -2.39 21.20 35.86
C SER A 164 -1.90 20.55 37.15
N ASN A 165 -1.63 21.35 38.17
CA ASN A 165 -1.37 20.85 39.52
C ASN A 165 -2.71 20.71 40.26
N GLU A 166 -3.17 19.47 40.43
CA GLU A 166 -4.42 19.15 41.13
C GLU A 166 -4.37 19.60 42.60
N GLY A 167 -3.20 19.51 43.25
CA GLY A 167 -2.99 19.99 44.62
C GLY A 167 -3.21 21.49 44.75
N ALA A 168 -2.60 22.29 43.86
CA ALA A 168 -2.77 23.74 43.85
C ALA A 168 -4.23 24.16 43.55
N ARG A 169 -4.97 23.39 42.73
CA ARG A 169 -6.40 23.62 42.47
C ARG A 169 -7.26 23.35 43.70
N GLN A 170 -6.99 22.27 44.42
CA GLN A 170 -7.70 21.91 45.65
C GLN A 170 -7.41 22.94 46.76
N GLU A 171 -6.17 23.36 46.87
CA GLU A 171 -5.72 24.35 47.87
C GLU A 171 -6.29 25.74 47.59
N TYR A 172 -6.32 26.15 46.32
CA TYR A 172 -7.02 27.38 45.90
C TYR A 172 -8.52 27.30 46.19
N LYS A 173 -9.20 26.19 45.87
CA LYS A 173 -10.62 25.99 46.19
C LYS A 173 -10.92 26.03 47.69
N LYS A 174 -9.97 25.60 48.53
CA LYS A 174 -10.09 25.64 50.00
C LYS A 174 -9.83 27.05 50.56
N ASN A 175 -8.92 27.82 49.95
CA ASN A 175 -8.57 29.17 50.38
C ASN A 175 -9.45 30.27 49.76
N SER A 176 -10.20 29.97 48.70
CA SER A 176 -11.24 30.86 48.15
C SER A 176 -12.52 30.75 48.97
N ARG A 177 -12.52 31.26 50.20
CA ARG A 177 -13.77 31.58 50.92
C ARG A 177 -14.13 33.02 50.60
N SER A 178 -15.30 33.24 49.99
CA SER A 178 -15.96 34.56 50.01
C SER A 178 -16.45 34.88 51.42
#